data_AF-A0A9P0LRE0-F1
#
_entry.id   AF-A0A9P0LRE0-F1
#
_cell.length_a   1.000
_cell.length_b   1.000
_cell.length_c   1.000
_cell.angle_alpha   90.00
_cell.angle_beta   90.00
_cell.angle_gamma   90.00
#
_symmetry.space_group_name_H-M   'P 1'
#
loop_
_entity.id
_entity.type
_entity.pdbx_description
1 polymer ?
#
loop_
_entity_poly.entity_id
_entity_poly.type
_entity_poly.pdbx_seq_one_letter_code
_entity_poly.pdbx_strand_id
1 'polypeptide(L)' 'MRFHPNSLYQIKHQWMVSIESTAKLVGNTLTIESIPTDGRAKSLTRVYTFTDTGIEVVVTMNDGGSTTEAKRIYKRQ' A
#
# COMPACT_ATOMS: atom_id res chain seq x y z
N MET A 1 -29.45 -14.90 -19.88
CA MET A 1 -29.53 -15.01 -18.40
C MET A 1 -30.91 -14.50 -17.99
N ARG A 2 -31.78 -15.34 -17.42
CA ARG A 2 -33.13 -14.91 -16.96
C ARG A 2 -33.08 -14.83 -15.44
N PHE A 3 -33.36 -13.65 -14.87
CA PHE A 3 -33.50 -13.47 -13.42
C PHE A 3 -34.95 -13.69 -13.01
N HIS A 4 -35.16 -14.36 -11.88
CA HIS A 4 -36.49 -14.64 -11.34
C HIS A 4 -36.99 -13.49 -10.44
N PRO A 5 -38.27 -13.11 -10.51
CA PRO A 5 -38.85 -12.15 -9.58
C PRO A 5 -38.92 -12.78 -8.17
N ASN A 6 -38.59 -12.00 -7.13
CA ASN A 6 -38.60 -12.35 -5.70
C ASN A 6 -37.42 -13.16 -5.15
N SER A 7 -36.26 -13.14 -5.81
CA SER A 7 -35.02 -13.70 -5.25
C SER A 7 -34.14 -12.60 -4.65
N LEU A 8 -33.72 -12.76 -3.39
CA LEU A 8 -32.63 -12.00 -2.78
C LEU A 8 -31.29 -12.60 -3.25
N TYR A 9 -30.57 -11.88 -4.10
CA TYR A 9 -29.20 -12.25 -4.50
C TYR A 9 -28.20 -11.53 -3.59
N GLN A 10 -27.47 -12.28 -2.78
CA GLN A 10 -26.31 -11.76 -2.05
C GLN A 10 -25.09 -11.86 -2.96
N ILE A 11 -24.62 -10.73 -3.49
CA ILE A 11 -23.32 -10.66 -4.16
C ILE A 11 -22.30 -10.21 -3.13
N LYS A 12 -21.51 -11.14 -2.58
CA LYS A 12 -20.35 -10.81 -1.74
C LYS A 12 -19.20 -10.38 -2.64
N HIS A 13 -19.06 -9.07 -2.87
CA HIS A 13 -17.80 -8.52 -3.35
C HIS A 13 -16.84 -8.43 -2.15
N GLN A 14 -15.99 -9.45 -1.97
CA GLN A 14 -14.86 -9.34 -1.05
C GLN A 14 -13.63 -8.89 -1.83
N TRP A 15 -13.55 -7.59 -2.10
CA TRP A 15 -12.38 -6.98 -2.73
C TRP A 15 -12.14 -5.62 -2.09
N MET A 16 -11.34 -5.60 -1.04
CA MET A 16 -10.39 -4.53 -0.66
C MET A 16 -10.01 -4.81 0.79
N VAL A 17 -8.77 -5.22 0.99
CA VAL A 17 -8.10 -4.95 2.26
C VAL A 17 -8.17 -3.44 2.43
N SER A 18 -8.86 -2.97 3.46
CA SER A 18 -8.83 -1.56 3.83
C SER A 18 -7.45 -1.26 4.42
N ILE A 19 -6.82 -0.19 3.94
CA ILE A 19 -5.45 0.18 4.34
C ILE A 19 -5.53 1.59 4.91
N GLU A 20 -5.13 1.72 6.16
CA GLU A 20 -4.86 3.02 6.77
C GLU A 20 -3.42 3.42 6.42
N SER A 21 -3.21 4.69 6.08
CA SER A 21 -1.87 5.17 5.78
C SER A 21 -1.59 6.51 6.44
N THR A 22 -0.39 6.64 6.99
CA THR A 22 0.12 7.86 7.58
C THR A 22 1.29 8.35 6.74
N ALA A 23 1.28 9.64 6.39
CA ALA A 23 2.34 10.27 5.62
C ALA A 23 3.06 11.32 6.49
N LYS A 24 4.40 11.31 6.46
CA LYS A 24 5.25 12.28 7.15
C LYS A 24 6.35 12.78 6.23
N LEU A 25 6.43 14.08 6.04
CA LEU A 25 7.50 14.74 5.29
C LEU A 25 8.51 15.36 6.26
N VAL A 26 9.79 15.00 6.12
CA VAL A 26 10.91 15.59 6.87
C VAL A 26 12.03 15.93 5.89
N GLY A 27 12.31 17.22 5.72
CA GLY A 27 13.27 17.68 4.71
C GLY A 27 12.85 17.23 3.32
N ASN A 28 13.74 16.51 2.62
CA ASN A 28 13.51 15.94 1.30
C ASN A 28 13.04 14.47 1.33
N THR A 29 12.59 13.97 2.48
CA THR A 29 12.19 12.58 2.65
C THR A 29 10.72 12.48 3.06
N LEU A 30 9.91 11.80 2.24
CA LEU A 30 8.52 11.46 2.53
C LEU A 30 8.44 9.99 2.96
N THR A 31 7.99 9.75 4.18
CA THR A 31 7.70 8.41 4.68
C THR A 31 6.20 8.18 4.67
N ILE A 32 5.77 7.06 4.09
CA ILE A 32 4.39 6.58 4.11
C ILE A 32 4.36 5.22 4.78
N GLU A 33 3.69 5.13 5.92
CA GLU A 33 3.42 3.87 6.60
C GLU A 33 1.99 3.44 6.27
N SER A 34 1.83 2.21 5.81
CA SER A 34 0.56 1.63 5.40
C SER A 34 0.27 0.38 6.23
N ILE A 35 -0.83 0.39 6.98
CA ILE A 35 -1.25 -0.69 7.86
C ILE A 35 -2.62 -1.20 7.38
N PRO A 36 -2.76 -2.49 7.08
CA PRO A 36 -4.05 -3.07 6.73
C PRO A 36 -4.95 -3.18 7.97
N THR A 37 -6.19 -2.71 7.85
CA THR A 37 -7.13 -2.62 8.97
C THR A 37 -7.81 -3.96 9.31
N ASP A 38 -7.72 -4.95 8.43
CA ASP A 38 -8.33 -6.27 8.61
C ASP A 38 -7.30 -7.38 8.90
N GLY A 39 -6.02 -7.04 9.04
CA GLY A 39 -4.93 -7.98 9.34
C GLY A 39 -4.64 -9.01 8.23
N ARG A 40 -5.28 -8.91 7.07
CA ARG A 40 -5.13 -9.89 5.98
C ARG A 40 -3.95 -9.59 5.04
N ALA A 41 -3.39 -8.38 5.09
CA ALA A 41 -2.18 -8.02 4.37
C ALA A 41 -1.03 -7.69 5.34
N LYS A 42 0.16 -7.47 4.78
CA LYS A 42 1.34 -7.07 5.53
C LYS A 42 1.42 -5.56 5.64
N SER A 43 1.95 -5.06 6.76
CA SER A 43 2.28 -3.64 6.89
C SER A 43 3.44 -3.28 5.98
N LEU A 44 3.36 -2.09 5.40
CA LEU A 44 4.28 -1.64 4.36
C LEU A 44 4.73 -0.21 4.65
N THR A 45 6.03 0.02 4.70
CA THR A 45 6.63 1.34 4.82
C THR A 45 7.28 1.71 3.49
N ARG A 46 6.97 2.90 2.98
CA ARG A 46 7.60 3.49 1.80
C ARG A 46 8.35 4.73 2.20
N VAL A 47 9.62 4.80 1.85
CA VAL A 47 10.46 5.97 2.03
C VAL A 47 10.82 6.51 0.66
N TYR A 48 10.39 7.73 0.38
CA TYR A 48 10.71 8.47 -0.83
C TYR A 48 11.73 9.55 -0.50
N THR A 49 12.91 9.51 -1.12
CA THR A 49 13.93 10.55 -0.98
C THR A 49 14.01 11.32 -2.29
N PHE A 50 13.64 12.60 -2.24
CA PHE A 50 13.71 13.52 -3.36
C PHE A 50 15.14 14.03 -3.50
N THR A 51 15.70 13.90 -4.69
CA THR A 51 17.04 14.37 -5.04
C THR A 51 16.97 15.31 -6.23
N ASP A 52 18.07 15.99 -6.55
CA ASP A 52 18.13 16.87 -7.72
C ASP A 52 17.95 16.11 -9.03
N THR A 53 18.32 14.83 -9.06
CA THR A 53 18.34 13.97 -10.26
C THR A 53 17.11 13.07 -10.37
N GLY A 54 16.26 13.01 -9.35
CA GLY A 54 15.10 12.12 -9.33
C GLY A 54 14.60 11.74 -7.94
N ILE A 55 14.01 10.56 -7.82
CA ILE A 55 13.40 10.04 -6.60
C ILE A 55 13.96 8.65 -6.32
N GLU A 56 14.51 8.44 -5.13
CA GLU A 56 14.79 7.11 -4.60
C GLU A 56 13.62 6.64 -3.75
N VAL A 57 13.18 5.39 -3.96
CA VAL A 57 12.09 4.78 -3.20
C VAL A 57 12.58 3.48 -2.58
N VAL A 58 12.46 3.38 -1.26
CA VAL A 58 12.66 2.15 -0.51
C VAL A 58 11.32 1.68 0.01
N VAL A 59 11.00 0.41 -0.20
CA VAL A 59 9.78 -0.22 0.27
C VAL A 59 10.18 -1.35 1.21
N THR A 60 9.68 -1.29 2.44
CA THR A 60 9.91 -2.29 3.47
C THR A 60 8.59 -2.94 3.83
N MET A 61 8.48 -4.24 3.65
CA MET A 61 7.35 -5.05 4.07
C MET A 61 7.71 -5.82 5.33
N ASN A 62 6.87 -5.70 6.36
CA ASN A 62 7.04 -6.44 7.61
C ASN A 62 6.00 -7.56 7.71
N ASP A 63 6.48 -8.79 7.82
CA ASP A 63 5.66 -9.98 8.06
C ASP A 63 6.05 -10.66 9.37
N GLY A 64 5.47 -10.20 10.48
CA GLY A 64 5.41 -10.95 11.73
C GLY A 64 6.74 -11.48 12.29
N GLY A 65 7.87 -10.84 11.95
CA GLY A 65 9.22 -11.27 12.32
C GLY A 65 10.23 -11.33 11.16
N SER A 66 9.76 -11.30 9.91
CA SER A 66 10.62 -11.16 8.72
C SER A 66 10.39 -9.82 8.03
N THR A 67 11.47 -9.22 7.52
CA THR A 67 11.45 -7.96 6.79
C THR A 67 11.98 -8.17 5.38
N THR A 68 11.21 -7.78 4.37
CA THR A 68 11.66 -7.76 2.97
C THR A 68 11.77 -6.32 2.49
N GLU A 69 12.88 -5.98 1.83
CA GLU A 69 13.12 -4.65 1.29
C GLU A 69 13.26 -4.68 -0.23
N ALA A 70 12.70 -3.66 -0.89
CA ALA A 70 12.91 -3.40 -2.31
C ALA A 70 13.26 -1.93 -2.54
N LYS A 71 14.23 -1.67 -3.42
CA LYS A 71 14.65 -0.31 -3.82
C LYS A 71 14.33 -0.04 -5.29
N ARG A 72 13.81 1.15 -5.60
CA ARG A 72 13.60 1.64 -6.96
C ARG A 72 14.07 3.10 -7.09
N ILE A 73 14.75 3.40 -8.19
CA ILE A 73 15.23 4.76 -8.50
C ILE A 73 14.52 5.26 -9.75
N TYR A 74 13.88 6.42 -9.64
CA TYR A 74 13.23 7.12 -10.75
C TYR A 74 14.08 8.33 -11.12
N LYS A 75 14.44 8.49 -12.40
CA LYS A 75 15.15 9.67 -12.89
C LYS A 75 14.15 10.76 -13.27
N ARG A 76 14.52 12.02 -13.05
CA ARG A 76 13.76 13.17 -13.56
C ARG A 76 13.81 13.17 -15.10
N GLN A 77 12.65 13.36 -15.73
CA GLN A 77 12.51 13.52 -17.18
C GLN A 77 12.80 14.96 -17.60
#